data_AF-A0A925M6V9-F1
#
_entry.id   AF-A0A925M6V9-F1
#
_cell.length_a   1.000
_cell.length_b   1.000
_cell.length_c   1.000
_cell.angle_alpha   90.00
_cell.angle_beta   90.00
_cell.angle_gamma   90.00
#
_symmetry.space_group_name_H-M   'P 1'
#
loop_
_entity.id
_entity.type
_entity.pdbx_description
1 polymer ?
#
loop_
_entity_poly.entity_id
_entity_poly.type
_entity_poly.pdbx_seq_one_letter_code
_entity_poly.pdbx_strand_id
1 'polypeptide(L)' 'MPAGSSKKRERQYEHIKEGYQERGVSKDEAEERAARTVNKERREAGETK' A
#
# COMPACT_ATOMS: atom_id res chain seq x y z
N MET A 1 -3.85 -5.15 4.10
CA MET A 1 -2.39 -5.38 4.08
C MET A 1 -2.06 -6.67 4.82
N PRO A 2 -1.00 -7.42 4.46
CA PRO A 2 -0.61 -8.59 5.24
C PRO A 2 -0.24 -8.16 6.68
N ALA A 3 -0.82 -8.86 7.64
CA ALA A 3 -0.56 -8.69 9.07
C ALA A 3 0.96 -8.86 9.31
N GLY A 4 1.60 -7.83 9.86
CA GLY A 4 3.07 -7.75 10.01
C GLY A 4 3.72 -6.53 9.37
N SER A 5 2.92 -5.62 8.79
CA SER A 5 3.39 -4.33 8.30
C SER A 5 3.50 -3.32 9.45
N SER A 6 4.53 -2.47 9.49
CA SER A 6 4.64 -1.46 10.56
C SER A 6 3.50 -0.42 10.44
N LYS A 7 3.16 0.27 11.55
CA LYS A 7 2.16 1.37 11.55
C LYS A 7 2.42 2.44 10.47
N LYS A 8 3.68 2.61 10.05
CA LYS A 8 4.05 3.50 8.94
C LYS A 8 3.52 2.99 7.60
N ARG A 9 3.65 1.69 7.34
CA ARG A 9 3.23 1.03 6.10
C ARG A 9 1.72 0.97 5.96
N GLU A 10 1.00 0.77 7.06
CA GLU A 10 -0.46 0.83 7.10
C GLU A 10 -0.98 2.21 6.69
N ARG A 11 -0.45 3.29 7.30
CA ARG A 11 -0.83 4.67 6.91
C ARG A 11 -0.52 4.98 5.45
N GLN A 12 0.62 4.50 4.96
CA GLN A 12 1.03 4.72 3.58
C GLN A 12 0.10 4.03 2.59
N TYR A 13 -0.34 2.81 2.91
CA TYR A 13 -1.31 2.09 2.11
C TYR A 13 -2.64 2.80 2.02
N GLU A 14 -3.20 3.20 3.15
CA GLU A 14 -4.49 3.92 3.16
C GLU A 14 -4.37 5.23 2.36
N HIS A 15 -3.28 5.98 2.53
CA HIS A 15 -3.06 7.22 1.77
C HIS A 15 -2.97 6.99 0.24
N ILE A 16 -2.26 5.95 -0.19
CA ILE A 16 -2.15 5.63 -1.62
C ILE A 16 -3.50 5.14 -2.17
N LYS A 17 -4.20 4.29 -1.41
CA LYS A 17 -5.52 3.76 -1.77
C LYS A 17 -6.53 4.90 -1.95
N GLU A 18 -6.66 5.77 -0.95
CA GLU A 18 -7.53 6.95 -1.00
C GLU A 18 -7.18 7.83 -2.20
N GLY A 19 -5.89 8.11 -2.41
CA GLY A 19 -5.44 8.92 -3.55
C GLY A 19 -5.74 8.31 -4.93
N TYR A 20 -5.90 6.99 -5.05
CA TYR A 20 -6.37 6.34 -6.28
C TYR A 20 -7.89 6.36 -6.39
N GLN A 21 -8.61 6.15 -5.29
CA GLN A 21 -10.08 6.23 -5.25
C GLN A 21 -10.57 7.64 -5.62
N GLU A 22 -9.90 8.68 -5.12
CA GLU A 22 -10.19 10.08 -5.48
C GLU A 22 -9.98 10.35 -6.98
N ARG A 23 -9.07 9.63 -7.63
CA ARG A 23 -8.84 9.70 -9.08
C ARG A 23 -9.84 8.87 -9.91
N GLY A 24 -10.84 8.27 -9.26
CA GLY A 24 -11.86 7.44 -9.91
C GLY A 24 -11.43 6.01 -10.19
N VAL A 25 -10.32 5.54 -9.60
CA VAL A 25 -9.92 4.12 -9.70
C VAL A 25 -10.85 3.28 -8.83
N SER A 26 -11.23 2.11 -9.34
CA SER A 26 -12.05 1.15 -8.59
C SER A 26 -11.37 0.77 -7.27
N LYS A 27 -12.16 0.47 -6.24
CA LYS A 27 -11.63 0.12 -4.92
C LYS A 27 -10.64 -1.05 -4.98
N ASP A 28 -10.97 -2.09 -5.71
CA ASP A 28 -10.15 -3.30 -5.81
C ASP A 28 -8.80 -3.00 -6.48
N GLU A 29 -8.81 -2.21 -7.55
CA GLU A 29 -7.59 -1.80 -8.24
C GLU A 29 -6.76 -0.81 -7.40
N ALA A 30 -7.39 0.09 -6.67
CA ALA A 30 -6.72 1.00 -5.74
C ALA A 30 -6.02 0.24 -4.61
N GLU A 31 -6.67 -0.80 -4.06
CA GLU A 31 -6.09 -1.68 -3.05
C GLU A 31 -4.90 -2.47 -3.59
N GLU A 32 -5.01 -3.01 -4.80
CA GLU A 32 -3.89 -3.72 -5.45
C GLU A 32 -2.69 -2.80 -5.69
N ARG A 33 -2.92 -1.60 -6.24
CA ARG A 33 -1.88 -0.61 -6.50
C ARG A 33 -1.20 -0.12 -5.21
N ALA A 34 -1.98 0.12 -4.17
CA ALA A 34 -1.47 0.51 -2.86
C ALA A 34 -0.62 -0.61 -2.24
N ALA A 35 -1.10 -1.85 -2.28
CA ALA A 35 -0.37 -3.01 -1.78
C ALA A 35 0.94 -3.21 -2.54
N ARG A 36 0.92 -3.11 -3.88
CA ARG A 36 2.10 -3.26 -4.74
C ARG A 36 3.16 -2.21 -4.43
N THR A 37 2.76 -0.95 -4.22
CA THR A 37 3.66 0.15 -3.89
C THR A 37 4.34 -0.08 -2.54
N VAL A 38 3.55 -0.40 -1.51
CA VAL A 38 4.11 -0.61 -0.17
C VAL A 38 4.98 -1.87 -0.12
N ASN A 39 4.59 -2.96 -0.77
CA ASN A 39 5.42 -4.17 -0.83
C ASN A 39 6.76 -3.92 -1.54
N LYS A 40 6.78 -3.10 -2.60
CA LYS A 40 8.01 -2.67 -3.27
C LYS A 40 8.93 -1.92 -2.29
N GLU A 41 8.41 -0.93 -1.59
CA GLU A 41 9.21 -0.18 -0.62
C GLU A 41 9.70 -1.02 0.56
N ARG A 42 8.90 -1.99 1.01
CA ARG A 42 9.34 -2.96 2.04
C ARG A 42 10.50 -3.80 1.55
N ARG A 43 10.53 -4.16 0.27
CA ARG A 43 11.65 -4.89 -0.35
C ARG A 43 12.90 -4.04 -0.43
N GLU A 44 12.78 -2.80 -0.89
CA GLU A 44 13.90 -1.85 -0.98
C GLU A 44 14.45 -1.49 0.40
N ALA A 45 13.60 -1.38 1.41
CA ALA A 45 14.00 -1.12 2.80
C ALA A 45 14.53 -2.34 3.56
N GLY A 46 14.51 -3.54 2.95
CA GLY A 46 14.91 -4.79 3.62
C GLY A 46 13.95 -5.25 4.72
N GLU A 47 12.71 -4.76 4.74
CA GLU A 47 11.63 -5.12 5.68
C GLU A 47 10.90 -6.42 5.30
N THR A 48 11.31 -7.05 4.19
CA THR A 48 10.84 -8.36 3.75
C THR A 48 12.03 -9.29 3.81
N LYS A 49 12.05 -10.16 4.83
CA LYS A 49 13.07 -11.17 5.05
C LYS A 49 12.38 -12.53 5.08
#